data_AF-K1PMR3-F1
#
_entry.id   AF-K1PMR3-F1
#
_cell.length_a   1.000
_cell.length_b   1.000
_cell.length_c   1.000
_cell.angle_alpha   90.00
_cell.angle_beta   90.00
_cell.angle_gamma   90.00
#
_symmetry.space_group_name_H-M   'P 1'
#
loop_
_entity.id
_entity.type
_entity.pdbx_description
1 polymer ?
#
loop_
_entity_poly.entity_id
_entity_poly.type
_entity_poly.pdbx_seq_one_letter_code
_entity_poly.pdbx_strand_id
1 'polypeptide(L)'
;MEQYNFLLFLVLTVLCVRSTHSCMCDFTHPQNNFCSADFVIKATIVKEELKFGDESMGIPFPLQKNYTVQFKKRDIFKGSSLLGSSDTLVIKTSGTPWNCGETFTLNKEYVISGIGN
;
A
#
# COMPACT_ATOMS: atom_id res chain seq x y z
N MET A 1 -20.64 -24.21 37.48
CA MET A 1 -21.27 -23.87 36.18
C MET A 1 -20.79 -22.52 35.66
N GLU A 2 -20.79 -21.47 36.48
CA GLU A 2 -20.25 -20.12 36.17
C GLU A 2 -18.85 -20.12 35.50
N GLN A 3 -17.91 -20.90 36.05
CA GLN A 3 -16.51 -20.91 35.60
C GLN A 3 -16.32 -21.53 34.19
N TYR A 4 -17.18 -22.49 33.82
CA TYR A 4 -17.15 -23.13 32.49
C TYR A 4 -17.76 -22.22 31.43
N ASN A 5 -18.79 -21.44 31.80
CA ASN A 5 -19.40 -20.44 30.93
C ASN A 5 -18.43 -19.30 30.62
N PHE A 6 -17.62 -18.86 31.59
CA PHE A 6 -16.61 -17.84 31.36
C PHE A 6 -15.49 -18.32 30.41
N LEU A 7 -15.00 -19.55 30.59
CA LEU A 7 -14.02 -20.17 29.70
C LEU A 7 -14.57 -20.35 28.28
N LEU A 8 -15.83 -20.80 28.15
CA LEU A 8 -16.50 -20.92 26.87
C LEU A 8 -16.65 -19.57 26.17
N PHE A 9 -17.02 -18.52 26.91
CA PHE A 9 -17.11 -17.15 26.40
C PHE A 9 -15.76 -16.61 25.92
N LEU A 10 -14.68 -16.90 26.65
CA LEU A 10 -13.32 -16.48 26.31
C LEU A 10 -12.81 -17.20 25.04
N VAL A 11 -13.10 -18.50 24.92
CA VAL A 11 -12.77 -19.27 23.70
C VAL A 11 -13.58 -18.76 22.49
N LEU A 12 -14.87 -18.49 22.66
CA LEU A 12 -15.71 -17.96 21.58
C LEU A 12 -15.27 -16.57 21.13
N THR A 13 -14.89 -15.69 22.05
CA THR A 13 -14.37 -14.36 21.70
C THR A 13 -13.04 -14.45 20.95
N VAL A 14 -12.09 -15.29 21.39
CA VAL A 14 -10.82 -15.50 20.66
C VAL A 14 -11.03 -16.08 19.26
N LEU A 15 -11.99 -17.01 19.09
CA LEU A 15 -12.31 -17.58 17.78
C LEU A 15 -13.07 -16.60 16.86
N CYS A 16 -13.85 -15.68 17.43
CA CYS A 16 -14.63 -14.70 16.68
C CYS A 16 -13.86 -13.41 16.35
N VAL A 17 -12.75 -13.12 17.04
CA VAL A 17 -11.88 -11.99 16.70
C VAL A 17 -11.09 -12.36 15.44
N ARG A 18 -11.66 -12.04 14.28
CA ARG A 18 -10.89 -12.04 13.02
C ARG A 18 -9.78 -10.99 13.12
N SER A 19 -8.67 -11.23 12.41
CA SER A 19 -7.62 -10.22 12.23
C SER A 19 -8.27 -8.91 11.77
N THR A 20 -8.28 -7.91 12.65
CA THR A 20 -8.83 -6.61 12.33
C THR A 20 -7.93 -5.98 11.28
N HIS A 21 -8.45 -5.79 10.07
CA HIS A 21 -7.80 -4.98 9.07
C HIS A 21 -7.79 -3.54 9.60
N SER A 22 -6.61 -3.03 9.99
CA SER A 22 -6.48 -1.66 10.51
C SER A 22 -6.60 -0.59 9.42
N CYS A 23 -6.50 -0.97 8.14
CA CYS A 23 -6.69 -0.05 7.04
C CYS A 23 -8.18 0.12 6.70
N MET A 24 -8.65 1.36 6.77
CA MET A 24 -9.99 1.76 6.31
C MET A 24 -9.83 2.98 5.42
N CYS A 25 -10.32 2.89 4.19
CA CYS A 25 -10.25 3.96 3.19
C CYS A 25 -11.65 4.53 2.95
N ASP A 26 -11.73 5.83 2.71
CA ASP A 26 -12.94 6.49 2.22
C ASP A 26 -13.05 6.34 0.70
N PHE A 27 -14.26 6.13 0.18
CA PHE A 27 -14.51 5.98 -1.25
C PHE A 27 -14.69 7.36 -1.89
N THR A 28 -13.65 7.85 -2.53
CA THR A 28 -13.59 9.17 -3.14
C THR A 28 -13.80 9.11 -4.66
N HIS A 29 -14.47 10.14 -5.20
CA HIS A 29 -14.61 10.28 -6.65
C HIS A 29 -13.24 10.47 -7.33
N PRO A 30 -12.98 9.91 -8.53
CA PRO A 30 -11.68 10.02 -9.20
C PRO A 30 -11.18 11.45 -9.39
N GLN A 31 -12.09 12.39 -9.65
CA GLN A 31 -11.73 13.82 -9.74
C GLN A 31 -11.17 14.36 -8.43
N ASN A 32 -11.70 13.92 -7.28
CA ASN A 32 -11.19 14.32 -5.98
C ASN A 32 -9.79 13.77 -5.74
N ASN A 33 -9.55 12.49 -6.08
CA ASN A 33 -8.21 11.89 -6.00
C ASN A 33 -7.19 12.60 -6.89
N PHE A 34 -7.60 13.04 -8.08
CA PHE A 34 -6.77 13.84 -8.96
C PHE A 34 -6.45 15.22 -8.36
N CYS A 35 -7.45 15.89 -7.78
CA CYS A 35 -7.30 17.20 -7.18
C CYS A 35 -6.39 17.16 -5.94
N SER A 36 -6.53 16.15 -5.08
CA SER A 36 -5.79 16.04 -3.82
C SER A 36 -4.39 15.43 -3.95
N ALA A 37 -4.09 14.69 -5.03
CA ALA A 37 -2.78 14.09 -5.23
C ALA A 37 -1.71 15.11 -5.67
N ASP A 38 -0.45 14.90 -5.29
CA ASP A 38 0.64 15.76 -5.75
C ASP A 38 1.07 15.41 -7.17
N PHE A 39 1.05 14.12 -7.50
CA PHE A 39 1.32 13.62 -8.83
C PHE A 39 0.28 12.59 -9.28
N VAL A 40 0.04 12.55 -10.58
CA VAL A 40 -0.81 11.54 -11.22
C VAL A 40 -0.15 11.10 -12.50
N ILE A 41 0.15 9.80 -12.61
CA ILE A 41 0.87 9.22 -13.75
C ILE A 41 0.20 7.93 -14.21
N LYS A 42 0.31 7.63 -15.51
CA LYS A 42 0.10 6.28 -16.02
C LYS A 42 1.45 5.59 -16.18
N ALA A 43 1.63 4.48 -15.48
CA ALA A 43 2.92 3.80 -15.40
C ALA A 43 2.77 2.28 -15.35
N THR A 44 3.82 1.58 -15.80
CA THR A 44 3.93 0.12 -15.73
C THR A 44 4.82 -0.29 -14.57
N ILE A 45 4.40 -1.28 -13.81
CA ILE A 45 5.21 -1.84 -12.71
C ILE A 45 6.30 -2.74 -13.29
N VAL A 46 7.56 -2.42 -13.06
CA VAL A 46 8.70 -3.17 -13.62
C VAL A 46 9.32 -4.09 -12.57
N LYS A 47 9.45 -3.61 -11.33
CA LYS A 47 10.12 -4.34 -10.25
C LYS A 47 9.38 -4.17 -8.94
N GLU A 48 9.37 -5.21 -8.12
CA GLU A 48 8.97 -5.18 -6.72
C GLU A 48 10.19 -5.54 -5.85
N GLU A 49 10.42 -4.75 -4.80
CA GLU A 49 11.40 -5.02 -3.77
C GLU A 49 10.75 -4.94 -2.39
N LEU A 50 10.89 -5.99 -1.59
CA LEU A 50 10.44 -6.03 -0.21
C LEU A 50 11.56 -5.54 0.72
N LYS A 51 11.22 -4.62 1.62
CA LYS A 51 12.10 -4.16 2.69
C LYS A 51 11.60 -4.72 4.01
N PHE A 52 12.40 -5.59 4.58
CA PHE A 52 12.20 -6.10 5.94
C PHE A 52 12.84 -5.13 6.94
N GLY A 53 12.35 -5.15 8.18
CA GLY A 53 13.01 -4.43 9.27
C GLY A 53 14.41 -4.98 9.54
N ASP A 54 15.13 -4.31 10.45
CA ASP A 54 16.44 -4.80 10.89
C ASP A 54 16.33 -6.26 11.38
N GLU A 55 17.32 -7.09 11.07
CA GLU A 55 17.33 -8.52 11.40
C GLU A 55 17.20 -8.73 12.92
N SER A 56 17.69 -7.76 13.70
CA SER A 56 17.58 -7.69 15.16
C SER A 56 16.13 -7.63 15.68
N MET A 57 15.20 -7.13 14.88
CA MET A 57 13.81 -6.92 15.28
C MET A 57 12.99 -8.22 15.23
N GLY A 58 13.50 -9.28 14.58
CA GLY A 58 12.88 -10.60 14.53
C GLY A 58 11.50 -10.62 13.85
N ILE A 59 11.17 -9.58 13.08
CA ILE A 59 9.85 -9.42 12.45
C ILE A 59 9.82 -10.18 11.11
N PRO A 60 8.99 -11.23 10.97
CA PRO A 60 9.01 -12.10 9.78
C PRO A 60 8.20 -11.53 8.60
N PHE A 61 7.86 -10.24 8.60
CA PHE A 61 7.03 -9.61 7.57
C PHE A 61 7.65 -8.32 7.03
N PRO A 62 7.42 -7.97 5.75
CA PRO A 62 7.97 -6.76 5.16
C PRO A 62 7.31 -5.52 5.78
N LEU A 63 8.13 -4.52 6.09
CA LEU A 63 7.66 -3.22 6.59
C LEU A 63 7.29 -2.29 5.43
N GLN A 64 7.97 -2.42 4.29
CA GLN A 64 7.76 -1.55 3.13
C GLN A 64 7.93 -2.33 1.83
N LYS A 65 7.14 -1.95 0.83
CA LYS A 65 7.22 -2.41 -0.57
C LYS A 65 7.66 -1.25 -1.44
N ASN A 66 8.74 -1.46 -2.19
CA ASN A 66 9.22 -0.51 -3.19
C ASN A 66 8.90 -1.07 -4.58
N TYR A 67 8.16 -0.30 -5.36
CA TYR A 67 7.86 -0.64 -6.75
C TYR A 67 8.60 0.31 -7.68
N THR A 68 9.45 -0.22 -8.55
CA THR A 68 10.00 0.55 -9.66
C THR A 68 8.97 0.60 -10.77
N VAL A 69 8.54 1.80 -11.11
CA VAL A 69 7.57 2.07 -12.16
C VAL A 69 8.23 2.78 -13.33
N GLN A 70 7.78 2.46 -14.54
CA GLN A 70 8.24 3.10 -15.77
C GLN A 70 7.07 3.85 -16.42
N PHE A 71 7.31 5.09 -16.83
CA PHE A 71 6.33 5.95 -17.49
C PHE A 71 6.99 6.75 -18.61
N LYS A 72 6.19 7.34 -19.48
CA LYS A 72 6.66 8.28 -20.50
C LYS A 72 6.26 9.70 -20.09
N LYS A 73 7.01 10.70 -20.53
CA LYS A 73 6.69 12.12 -20.23
C LYS A 73 5.27 12.54 -20.61
N ARG A 74 4.69 11.95 -21.66
CA ARG A 74 3.30 12.17 -22.09
C ARG A 74 2.24 11.57 -21.17
N ASP A 75 2.63 10.60 -20.36
CA ASP A 75 1.77 9.83 -19.46
C ASP A 75 1.77 10.42 -18.03
N ILE A 76 2.35 11.63 -17.88
CA ILE A 76 2.25 12.45 -16.67
C ILE A 76 1.04 13.37 -16.80
N PHE A 77 0.06 13.18 -15.93
CA PHE A 77 -1.15 14.01 -15.92
C PHE A 77 -1.07 15.17 -14.90
N LYS A 78 -0.27 15.01 -13.84
CA LYS A 78 -0.04 16.03 -12.80
C LYS A 78 1.31 15.81 -12.11
N GLY A 79 1.93 16.89 -11.62
CA GLY A 79 3.12 16.81 -10.77
C GLY A 79 4.44 16.59 -11.51
N SER A 80 4.55 17.03 -12.77
CA SER A 80 5.75 16.87 -13.59
C SER A 80 7.03 17.43 -12.94
N SER A 81 6.92 18.47 -12.12
CA SER A 81 8.04 19.04 -11.35
C SER A 81 8.60 18.09 -10.29
N LEU A 82 7.78 17.20 -9.72
CA LEU A 82 8.18 16.24 -8.68
C LEU A 82 8.80 14.96 -9.25
N LEU A 83 8.44 14.61 -10.48
CA LEU A 83 8.82 13.35 -11.12
C LEU A 83 10.19 13.41 -11.81
N GLY A 84 10.76 14.62 -11.94
CA GLY A 84 12.07 14.83 -12.57
C GLY A 84 12.09 14.49 -14.05
N SER A 85 13.30 14.28 -14.59
CA SER A 85 13.52 13.99 -16.02
C SER A 85 13.68 12.50 -16.36
N SER A 86 13.66 11.62 -15.34
CA SER A 86 13.80 10.18 -15.53
C SER A 86 12.49 9.55 -16.01
N ASP A 87 12.58 8.49 -16.82
CA ASP A 87 11.44 7.69 -17.26
C ASP A 87 11.06 6.59 -16.25
N THR A 88 11.76 6.54 -15.11
CA THR A 88 11.54 5.60 -14.02
C THR A 88 11.48 6.29 -12.66
N LEU A 89 10.62 5.77 -11.78
CA LEU A 89 10.43 6.24 -10.40
C LEU A 89 10.27 5.03 -9.47
N VAL A 90 10.63 5.19 -8.20
CA VAL A 90 10.28 4.23 -7.15
C VAL A 90 9.11 4.77 -6.36
N ILE A 91 7.98 4.08 -6.40
CA ILE A 91 6.85 4.33 -5.49
C ILE A 91 6.98 3.40 -4.29
N LYS A 92 6.55 3.90 -3.12
CA LYS A 92 6.65 3.18 -1.85
C LYS A 92 5.26 2.98 -1.30
N THR A 93 4.99 1.77 -0.81
CA THR A 93 3.77 1.45 -0.05
C THR A 93 4.14 0.59 1.15
N SER A 94 3.21 0.44 2.08
CA SER A 94 3.41 -0.41 3.25
C SER A 94 3.59 -1.88 2.83
N GLY A 95 4.37 -2.63 3.61
CA GLY A 95 4.68 -4.02 3.28
C GLY A 95 3.51 -4.98 3.45
N THR A 96 2.51 -4.62 4.25
CA THR A 96 1.35 -5.47 4.56
C THR A 96 0.02 -4.77 4.28
N PRO A 97 -1.02 -5.51 3.83
CA PRO A 97 -2.34 -4.93 3.59
C PRO A 97 -2.99 -4.32 4.84
N TRP A 98 -2.65 -4.83 6.02
CA TRP A 98 -3.21 -4.34 7.29
C TRP A 98 -2.79 -2.89 7.58
N ASN A 99 -1.61 -2.50 7.12
CA ASN A 99 -1.09 -1.14 7.25
C ASN A 99 -1.25 -0.34 5.94
N CYS A 100 -2.35 -0.56 5.21
CA CYS A 100 -2.65 0.09 3.92
C CYS A 100 -1.58 -0.16 2.84
N GLY A 101 -0.96 -1.33 2.86
CA GLY A 101 -0.02 -1.76 1.84
C GLY A 101 -0.75 -2.21 0.58
N GLU A 102 -0.46 -1.55 -0.54
CA GLU A 102 -0.98 -1.92 -1.84
C GLU A 102 -0.15 -3.03 -2.49
N THR A 103 -0.79 -3.82 -3.34
CA THR A 103 -0.12 -4.89 -4.09
C THR A 103 -0.40 -4.72 -5.57
N PHE A 104 0.66 -4.54 -6.35
CA PHE A 104 0.54 -4.40 -7.80
C PHE A 104 1.05 -5.63 -8.53
N THR A 105 0.45 -5.91 -9.68
CA THR A 105 0.94 -6.95 -10.60
C THR A 105 2.09 -6.41 -11.46
N LEU A 106 3.19 -7.15 -11.53
CA LEU A 106 4.31 -6.84 -12.43
C LEU A 106 3.85 -6.82 -13.90
N ASN A 107 4.50 -5.97 -14.70
CA ASN A 107 4.25 -5.76 -16.14
C ASN A 107 2.82 -5.31 -16.48
N LYS A 108 2.06 -4.81 -15.50
CA LYS A 108 0.72 -4.25 -15.71
C LYS A 108 0.76 -2.73 -15.59
N GLU A 109 -0.04 -2.08 -16.42
CA GLU A 109 -0.20 -0.62 -16.46
C GLU A 109 -1.28 -0.18 -15.46
N TYR A 110 -1.01 0.91 -14.75
CA TYR A 110 -1.91 1.52 -13.78
C TYR A 110 -1.92 3.03 -13.92
N VAL A 111 -3.02 3.66 -13.54
CA VAL A 111 -3.08 5.09 -13.23
C VAL A 111 -2.86 5.23 -11.73
N ILE A 112 -1.80 5.94 -11.35
CA ILE A 112 -1.32 6.06 -9.98
C ILE A 112 -1.41 7.53 -9.59
N SER A 113 -2.23 7.81 -8.58
CA SER A 113 -2.29 9.10 -7.90
C SER A 113 -1.64 8.96 -6.53
N GLY A 114 -0.70 9.83 -6.20
CA GLY A 114 0.07 9.71 -4.95
C GLY A 114 0.54 11.04 -4.40
N ILE A 115 1.12 10.96 -3.21
CA ILE A 115 1.73 12.09 -2.50
C ILE A 115 3.23 12.05 -2.77
N GLY A 116 3.79 13.20 -3.15
CA GLY A 116 5.22 13.38 -3.40
C GLY A 116 5.86 14.01 -2.17
N ASN A 117 6.89 13.37 -1.62
CA ASN A 117 7.68 13.87 -0.50
C ASN A 117 9.09 14.21 -0.96
#